data_AF-A0A5Q0HE59-F1
#
_entry.id   AF-A0A5Q0HE59-F1
#
_cell.length_a   1.000
_cell.length_b   1.000
_cell.length_c   1.000
_cell.angle_alpha   90.00
_cell.angle_beta   90.00
_cell.angle_gamma   90.00
#
_symmetry.space_group_name_H-M   'P 1'
#
loop_
_entity.id
_entity.type
_entity.pdbx_description
1 polymer ?
#
loop_
_entity_poly.entity_id
_entity_poly.type
_entity_poly.pdbx_seq_one_letter_code
_entity_poly.pdbx_strand_id
1 'polypeptide(L)'
;MAAVLAVGAVTYTGGSTAAYADVRTTTDSRTASDGKQYWVKNHLVTGAVERAAEPGQRKKWLLVWAGDENIADTLVKDVKNLPGSLTGGLGKVVNALPGPDFLAVIDATEGSPSYGKVVNTATVGPLVENEPHHMQYVWHKGDTVYAGALFAAATYAFDVSALPELKLKGISLPTNTLGGSVPDAYWTLKDGTAYGTYMGGPVVPGPYLYANGQTVVGNGFAGSPGALIRFDRDGRVLSQTSAATPQGDNAKLCANLPQLAQPTCANPHGIQAREDLNTLITSDYAEPRNIILDPVKQPSPYLRRPTVRTWDITDRDNPRLRAVSYLQDGPRADPADPLHAESRAVMETTVTNLPGHKGAFAQTMQGGAVHYTPDITAPEPRWVEVFDDGAASKAIFAGNDSNGGGSNGGWIQTSPDDRFLYRAISGRGKGALGPNDPGATGGVYVLNIEKLLAAGTDFKCRIDTLAEAQNGGAEADCPTVAGAVPINAGTPAAGPHWGAYDNFELGEDGFYHETSSPRRLAVSNYFVARSGLDGDHKVNVVKVAPDGKLTVDQDFRDEFSGQVGINFNRRDWPHGAFGNAKPHSELFVVADADVK
;
A
#
# COMPACT_ATOMS: atom_id res chain seq x y z
N MET A 1 9.04 -46.55 -22.06
CA MET A 1 8.76 -46.54 -20.61
C MET A 1 8.29 -45.13 -20.26
N ALA A 2 6.99 -44.95 -20.06
CA ALA A 2 6.38 -43.68 -19.71
C ALA A 2 6.09 -43.68 -18.21
N ALA A 3 6.71 -42.75 -17.47
CA ALA A 3 6.39 -42.51 -16.07
C ALA A 3 5.30 -41.44 -16.01
N VAL A 4 4.10 -41.84 -15.57
CA VAL A 4 2.98 -40.95 -15.30
C VAL A 4 3.21 -40.30 -13.94
N LEU A 5 3.42 -38.99 -13.91
CA LEU A 5 3.38 -38.18 -12.69
C LEU A 5 1.92 -37.93 -12.32
N ALA A 6 1.45 -38.58 -11.26
CA ALA A 6 0.14 -38.36 -10.68
C ALA A 6 0.13 -37.02 -9.94
N VAL A 7 -0.59 -36.04 -10.48
CA VAL A 7 -0.96 -34.81 -9.77
C VAL A 7 -2.14 -35.18 -8.87
N GLY A 8 -1.89 -35.30 -7.56
CA GLY A 8 -2.92 -35.56 -6.57
C GLY A 8 -3.81 -34.33 -6.37
N ALA A 9 -4.99 -34.32 -6.97
CA ALA A 9 -6.07 -33.43 -6.58
C ALA A 9 -6.68 -33.96 -5.29
N VAL A 10 -6.37 -33.32 -4.15
CA VAL A 10 -7.00 -33.65 -2.86
C VAL A 10 -8.32 -32.89 -2.77
N THR A 11 -9.44 -33.56 -3.03
CA THR A 11 -10.77 -33.07 -2.70
C THR A 11 -11.04 -33.35 -1.22
N TYR A 12 -10.92 -32.33 -0.36
CA TYR A 12 -11.32 -32.43 1.05
C TYR A 12 -12.83 -32.13 1.18
N THR A 13 -13.62 -33.17 1.41
CA THR A 13 -15.04 -33.06 1.80
C THR A 13 -15.19 -33.16 3.32
N GLY A 14 -15.86 -32.19 3.93
CA GLY A 14 -16.56 -32.32 5.22
C GLY A 14 -15.78 -31.98 6.49
N GLY A 15 -16.30 -30.99 7.25
CA GLY A 15 -15.91 -30.67 8.61
C GLY A 15 -15.49 -29.20 8.77
N SER A 16 -16.14 -28.47 9.68
CA SER A 16 -15.59 -27.22 10.23
C SER A 16 -14.14 -27.49 10.65
N THR A 17 -13.21 -26.71 10.14
CA THR A 17 -11.79 -26.91 10.46
C THR A 17 -11.57 -26.66 11.95
N ALA A 18 -10.80 -27.52 12.61
CA ALA A 18 -10.52 -27.42 14.05
C ALA A 18 -9.93 -26.05 14.46
N ALA A 19 -9.35 -25.30 13.51
CA ALA A 19 -8.80 -23.97 13.72
C ALA A 19 -9.85 -22.93 14.17
N TYR A 20 -11.11 -23.05 13.74
CA TYR A 20 -12.20 -22.09 14.05
C TYR A 20 -13.39 -22.76 14.73
N ALA A 21 -13.13 -23.80 15.54
CA ALA A 21 -14.18 -24.57 16.20
C ALA A 21 -14.98 -23.76 17.26
N ASP A 22 -14.44 -22.61 17.72
CA ASP A 22 -15.11 -21.73 18.68
C ASP A 22 -14.85 -20.26 18.33
N VAL A 23 -15.89 -19.57 17.84
CA VAL A 23 -15.84 -18.17 17.42
C VAL A 23 -16.87 -17.35 18.19
N ARG A 24 -16.39 -16.35 18.94
CA ARG A 24 -17.23 -15.36 19.62
C ARG A 24 -17.38 -14.12 18.75
N THR A 25 -18.62 -13.65 18.58
CA THR A 25 -18.88 -12.44 17.80
C THR A 25 -19.28 -11.25 18.66
N THR A 26 -18.77 -10.07 18.35
CA THR A 26 -19.22 -8.77 18.87
C THR A 26 -19.40 -7.79 17.73
N THR A 27 -20.41 -6.92 17.81
CA THR A 27 -20.68 -5.91 16.77
C THR A 27 -20.70 -4.54 17.40
N ASP A 28 -19.99 -3.60 16.79
CA ASP A 28 -20.08 -2.17 17.10
C ASP A 28 -20.55 -1.42 15.85
N SER A 29 -21.48 -0.48 16.01
CA SER A 29 -22.10 0.23 14.89
C SER A 29 -22.16 1.74 15.09
N ARG A 30 -22.15 2.48 13.99
CA ARG A 30 -22.24 3.93 13.94
C ARG A 30 -23.22 4.36 12.87
N THR A 31 -23.99 5.41 13.17
CA THR A 31 -24.82 6.09 12.17
C THR A 31 -23.94 7.02 11.35
N ALA A 32 -23.86 6.81 10.04
CA ALA A 32 -23.10 7.67 9.15
C ALA A 32 -23.89 8.91 8.70
N SER A 33 -23.28 9.73 7.86
CA SER A 33 -23.85 11.00 7.36
C SER A 33 -25.10 10.82 6.48
N ASP A 34 -25.32 9.62 5.93
CA ASP A 34 -26.52 9.24 5.17
C ASP A 34 -27.68 8.75 6.05
N GLY A 35 -27.49 8.74 7.38
CA GLY A 35 -28.47 8.27 8.35
C GLY A 35 -28.55 6.74 8.49
N LYS A 36 -27.73 5.97 7.77
CA LYS A 36 -27.71 4.50 7.86
C LYS A 36 -26.70 4.01 8.89
N GLN A 37 -26.92 2.79 9.38
CA GLN A 37 -25.97 2.09 10.26
C GLN A 37 -24.85 1.47 9.43
N TYR A 38 -23.63 1.69 9.86
CA TYR A 38 -22.41 1.01 9.42
C TYR A 38 -21.81 0.31 10.63
N TRP A 39 -21.12 -0.80 10.43
CA TRP A 39 -20.65 -1.61 11.54
C TRP A 39 -19.32 -2.27 11.26
N VAL A 40 -18.65 -2.60 12.37
CA VAL A 40 -17.61 -3.62 12.43
C VAL A 40 -18.12 -4.77 13.27
N LYS A 41 -17.95 -6.01 12.78
CA LYS A 41 -18.29 -7.22 13.49
C LYS A 41 -17.05 -8.09 13.65
N ASN A 42 -16.62 -8.24 14.90
CA ASN A 42 -15.51 -9.12 15.27
C ASN A 42 -15.96 -10.57 15.29
N HIS A 43 -15.05 -11.46 14.90
CA HIS A 43 -15.19 -12.91 14.91
C HIS A 43 -13.93 -13.48 15.58
N LEU A 44 -13.93 -13.45 16.92
CA LEU A 44 -12.80 -13.80 17.76
C LEU A 44 -12.70 -15.32 17.90
N VAL A 45 -11.57 -15.90 17.51
CA VAL A 45 -11.30 -17.34 17.65
C VAL A 45 -10.93 -17.63 19.11
N THR A 46 -11.88 -18.04 19.95
CA THR A 46 -11.76 -18.09 21.41
C THR A 46 -10.50 -18.84 21.85
N GLY A 47 -10.27 -20.04 21.35
CA GLY A 47 -9.09 -20.83 21.72
C GLY A 47 -7.76 -20.22 21.26
N ALA A 48 -7.76 -19.44 20.17
CA ALA A 48 -6.55 -18.73 19.73
C ALA A 48 -6.33 -17.46 20.55
N VAL A 49 -7.40 -16.75 20.91
CA VAL A 49 -7.36 -15.61 21.84
C VAL A 49 -6.91 -16.04 23.23
N GLU A 50 -7.36 -17.19 23.74
CA GLU A 50 -6.92 -17.75 25.03
C GLU A 50 -5.45 -18.18 25.01
N ARG A 51 -5.00 -18.83 23.93
CA ARG A 51 -3.55 -19.13 23.74
C ARG A 51 -2.73 -17.85 23.57
N ALA A 52 -3.31 -16.81 22.99
CA ALA A 52 -2.73 -15.48 22.98
C ALA A 52 -2.87 -14.75 24.33
N ALA A 53 -3.69 -15.21 25.27
CA ALA A 53 -3.82 -14.61 26.59
C ALA A 53 -2.92 -15.28 27.65
N GLU A 54 -1.95 -16.11 27.23
CA GLU A 54 -1.05 -16.81 28.16
C GLU A 54 -0.40 -15.84 29.17
N PRO A 55 -0.46 -16.15 30.49
CA PRO A 55 -0.02 -15.22 31.53
C PRO A 55 1.43 -14.79 31.34
N GLY A 56 1.66 -13.48 31.22
CA GLY A 56 2.99 -12.87 31.22
C GLY A 56 3.54 -12.47 29.86
N GLN A 57 2.85 -12.72 28.74
CA GLN A 57 3.27 -12.24 27.41
C GLN A 57 2.26 -11.28 26.80
N ARG A 58 2.59 -9.97 26.81
CA ARG A 58 1.82 -8.94 26.09
C ARG A 58 1.86 -9.19 24.60
N LYS A 59 0.79 -8.82 23.90
CA LYS A 59 0.64 -9.16 22.49
C LYS A 59 0.87 -7.99 21.57
N LYS A 60 1.49 -8.33 20.45
CA LYS A 60 1.64 -7.49 19.27
C LYS A 60 0.92 -8.15 18.12
N TRP A 61 0.20 -7.35 17.37
CA TRP A 61 -0.71 -7.77 16.33
C TRP A 61 -0.24 -7.23 14.98
N LEU A 62 -0.50 -8.00 13.93
CA LEU A 62 -0.47 -7.51 12.56
C LEU A 62 -1.92 -7.39 12.09
N LEU A 63 -2.36 -6.15 11.86
CA LEU A 63 -3.64 -5.87 11.22
C LEU A 63 -3.43 -5.88 9.71
N VAL A 64 -4.30 -6.59 8.98
CA VAL A 64 -4.25 -6.66 7.52
C VAL A 64 -5.61 -6.30 6.96
N TRP A 65 -5.69 -5.23 6.17
CA TRP A 65 -6.90 -4.79 5.49
C TRP A 65 -7.07 -5.59 4.20
N ALA A 66 -8.15 -6.37 4.12
CA ALA A 66 -8.34 -7.34 3.05
C ALA A 66 -9.78 -7.35 2.53
N GLY A 67 -9.91 -7.45 1.22
CA GLY A 67 -11.19 -7.62 0.56
C GLY A 67 -11.47 -9.06 0.18
N ASP A 68 -12.72 -9.49 0.25
CA ASP A 68 -13.13 -10.79 -0.28
C ASP A 68 -13.08 -10.79 -1.82
N GLU A 69 -12.96 -11.97 -2.43
CA GLU A 69 -12.95 -12.10 -3.90
C GLU A 69 -14.22 -11.50 -4.52
N ASN A 70 -14.05 -10.51 -5.40
CA ASN A 70 -15.16 -9.75 -5.96
C ASN A 70 -15.96 -10.60 -6.97
N ILE A 71 -17.24 -10.30 -7.21
CA ILE A 71 -18.07 -10.96 -8.23
C ILE A 71 -17.42 -10.86 -9.62
N ALA A 72 -16.75 -9.75 -9.92
CA ALA A 72 -16.02 -9.58 -11.18
C ALA A 72 -14.88 -10.61 -11.35
N ASP A 73 -14.24 -11.04 -10.28
CA ASP A 73 -13.14 -12.01 -10.32
C ASP A 73 -13.63 -13.43 -10.65
N THR A 74 -14.88 -13.75 -10.26
CA THR A 74 -15.53 -15.05 -10.53
C THR A 74 -16.19 -15.11 -11.91
N LEU A 75 -16.79 -14.01 -12.40
CA LEU A 75 -17.46 -13.96 -13.71
C LEU A 75 -16.49 -13.79 -14.89
N VAL A 76 -15.39 -13.05 -14.72
CA VAL A 76 -14.47 -12.73 -15.84
C VAL A 76 -13.60 -13.92 -16.25
N LYS A 77 -13.29 -14.84 -15.33
CA LYS A 77 -12.58 -16.10 -15.66
C LYS A 77 -13.39 -16.99 -16.62
N ASP A 78 -14.72 -16.96 -16.52
CA ASP A 78 -15.61 -17.75 -17.40
C ASP A 78 -15.81 -17.10 -18.78
N VAL A 79 -15.84 -15.77 -18.89
CA VAL A 79 -16.04 -15.09 -20.18
C VAL A 79 -14.83 -15.20 -21.11
N LYS A 80 -13.60 -15.29 -20.58
CA LYS A 80 -12.38 -15.43 -21.40
C LYS A 80 -12.26 -16.78 -22.13
N ASN A 81 -13.06 -17.79 -21.76
CA ASN A 81 -12.91 -19.17 -22.28
C ASN A 81 -14.15 -19.76 -22.97
N LEU A 82 -15.13 -18.95 -23.39
CA LEU A 82 -16.37 -19.47 -23.99
C LEU A 82 -16.43 -19.25 -25.52
N PRO A 83 -16.19 -20.28 -26.36
CA PRO A 83 -16.94 -20.40 -27.60
C PRO A 83 -18.36 -20.84 -27.23
N GLY A 84 -19.34 -20.02 -27.63
CA GLY A 84 -20.76 -20.07 -27.28
C GLY A 84 -21.34 -21.37 -26.71
N SER A 85 -21.73 -21.33 -25.43
CA SER A 85 -22.96 -21.98 -24.94
C SER A 85 -23.34 -21.45 -23.55
N LEU A 86 -24.48 -20.77 -23.46
CA LEU A 86 -25.19 -20.43 -22.22
C LEU A 86 -25.88 -21.69 -21.64
N THR A 87 -25.10 -22.68 -21.20
CA THR A 87 -25.66 -23.94 -20.65
C THR A 87 -25.09 -24.35 -19.29
N GLY A 88 -24.26 -23.51 -18.64
CA GLY A 88 -23.85 -23.70 -17.25
C GLY A 88 -24.91 -23.16 -16.28
N GLY A 89 -25.63 -24.08 -15.62
CA GLY A 89 -26.90 -23.81 -14.92
C GLY A 89 -26.90 -22.79 -13.78
N LEU A 90 -28.11 -22.29 -13.53
CA LEU A 90 -28.56 -21.36 -12.47
C LEU A 90 -28.14 -21.71 -11.02
N GLY A 91 -27.52 -22.86 -10.78
CA GLY A 91 -27.06 -23.28 -9.44
C GLY A 91 -25.75 -22.65 -8.97
N LYS A 92 -24.93 -22.06 -9.86
CA LYS A 92 -23.68 -21.37 -9.47
C LYS A 92 -23.90 -19.91 -9.04
N VAL A 93 -25.01 -19.31 -9.44
CA VAL A 93 -25.34 -17.89 -9.18
C VAL A 93 -25.91 -17.68 -7.77
N VAL A 94 -26.34 -18.75 -7.08
CA VAL A 94 -27.03 -18.65 -5.78
C VAL A 94 -26.06 -18.55 -4.57
N ASN A 95 -24.77 -18.89 -4.75
CA ASN A 95 -23.73 -18.75 -3.72
C ASN A 95 -22.73 -17.61 -3.99
N ALA A 96 -23.04 -16.72 -4.94
CA ALA A 96 -22.16 -15.65 -5.42
C ALA A 96 -22.47 -14.29 -4.78
N LEU A 97 -22.92 -14.26 -3.53
CA LEU A 97 -23.00 -13.00 -2.79
C LEU A 97 -21.56 -12.61 -2.38
N PRO A 98 -21.13 -11.37 -2.64
CA PRO A 98 -19.80 -10.93 -2.25
C PRO A 98 -19.68 -11.03 -0.74
N GLY A 99 -18.56 -11.58 -0.28
CA GLY A 99 -18.26 -11.63 1.14
C GLY A 99 -17.91 -10.24 1.68
N PRO A 100 -17.99 -10.05 3.01
CA PRO A 100 -17.70 -8.77 3.61
C PRO A 100 -16.20 -8.50 3.69
N ASP A 101 -15.76 -7.31 3.29
CA ASP A 101 -14.39 -6.86 3.53
C ASP A 101 -14.06 -6.83 5.04
N PHE A 102 -12.80 -7.04 5.41
CA PHE A 102 -12.43 -7.20 6.81
C PHE A 102 -10.99 -6.83 7.15
N LEU A 103 -10.77 -6.52 8.43
CA LEU A 103 -9.44 -6.52 9.05
C LEU A 103 -9.15 -7.92 9.59
N ALA A 104 -8.12 -8.58 9.07
CA ALA A 104 -7.55 -9.76 9.70
C ALA A 104 -6.63 -9.31 10.85
N VAL A 105 -6.82 -9.88 12.04
CA VAL A 105 -5.93 -9.68 13.19
C VAL A 105 -5.10 -10.93 13.36
N ILE A 106 -3.79 -10.82 13.10
CA ILE A 106 -2.84 -11.92 13.19
C ILE A 106 -1.95 -11.71 14.40
N ASP A 107 -1.72 -12.74 15.21
CA ASP A 107 -0.75 -12.66 16.30
C ASP A 107 0.68 -12.59 15.74
N ALA A 108 1.34 -11.46 15.98
CA ALA A 108 2.69 -11.15 15.52
C ALA A 108 3.71 -11.18 16.67
N THR A 109 3.36 -11.83 17.79
CA THR A 109 4.22 -11.98 18.98
C THR A 109 5.16 -13.17 18.81
N GLU A 110 6.46 -12.93 18.66
CA GLU A 110 7.45 -14.01 18.54
C GLU A 110 7.43 -14.94 19.78
N GLY A 111 7.55 -16.24 19.54
CA GLY A 111 7.49 -17.28 20.58
C GLY A 111 6.08 -17.59 21.09
N SER A 112 5.05 -16.85 20.69
CA SER A 112 3.65 -17.15 21.01
C SER A 112 3.21 -18.48 20.37
N PRO A 113 2.44 -19.35 21.05
CA PRO A 113 1.85 -20.55 20.44
C PRO A 113 0.91 -20.24 19.27
N SER A 114 0.38 -19.01 19.22
CA SER A 114 -0.46 -18.50 18.13
C SER A 114 0.28 -17.59 17.15
N TYR A 115 1.61 -17.52 17.18
CA TYR A 115 2.38 -16.72 16.23
C TYR A 115 2.04 -17.12 14.77
N GLY A 116 1.68 -16.13 13.95
CA GLY A 116 1.23 -16.37 12.58
C GLY A 116 -0.13 -17.08 12.49
N LYS A 117 -1.05 -16.82 13.42
CA LYS A 117 -2.43 -17.32 13.38
C LYS A 117 -3.41 -16.16 13.34
N VAL A 118 -4.46 -16.28 12.51
CA VAL A 118 -5.58 -15.34 12.51
C VAL A 118 -6.40 -15.56 13.79
N VAL A 119 -6.46 -14.55 14.65
CA VAL A 119 -7.21 -14.61 15.93
C VAL A 119 -8.55 -13.89 15.86
N ASN A 120 -8.72 -13.00 14.89
CA ASN A 120 -9.96 -12.28 14.64
C ASN A 120 -10.07 -11.94 13.14
N THR A 121 -11.29 -11.94 12.63
CA THR A 121 -11.64 -11.17 11.43
C THR A 121 -12.74 -10.18 11.77
N ALA A 122 -12.44 -8.90 11.63
CA ALA A 122 -13.36 -7.81 11.89
C ALA A 122 -13.98 -7.33 10.57
N THR A 123 -15.11 -7.92 10.21
CA THR A 123 -15.82 -7.64 8.95
C THR A 123 -16.54 -6.30 9.03
N VAL A 124 -16.56 -5.54 7.94
CA VAL A 124 -17.33 -4.30 7.83
C VAL A 124 -18.64 -4.50 7.07
N GLY A 125 -19.58 -3.58 7.27
CA GLY A 125 -20.79 -3.48 6.46
C GLY A 125 -21.51 -2.14 6.67
N PRO A 126 -22.55 -1.85 5.87
CA PRO A 126 -23.16 -2.67 4.83
C PRO A 126 -22.42 -2.66 3.49
N LEU A 127 -21.37 -1.86 3.33
CA LEU A 127 -20.63 -1.81 2.08
C LEU A 127 -19.85 -3.11 1.87
N VAL A 128 -19.83 -3.58 0.63
CA VAL A 128 -19.14 -4.79 0.16
C VAL A 128 -18.43 -4.47 -1.14
N GLU A 129 -17.46 -5.30 -1.54
CA GLU A 129 -16.62 -5.04 -2.71
C GLU A 129 -15.97 -3.65 -2.66
N ASN A 130 -15.55 -3.23 -1.46
CA ASN A 130 -15.02 -1.89 -1.22
C ASN A 130 -13.66 -1.66 -1.88
N GLU A 131 -12.97 -2.73 -2.25
CA GLU A 131 -11.55 -2.74 -2.56
C GLU A 131 -10.72 -2.15 -1.40
N PRO A 132 -10.58 -2.89 -0.30
CA PRO A 132 -9.63 -2.59 0.76
C PRO A 132 -8.23 -2.28 0.20
N HIS A 133 -7.76 -1.04 0.42
CA HIS A 133 -6.49 -0.57 -0.14
C HIS A 133 -5.55 -0.11 0.98
N HIS A 134 -5.14 1.16 1.09
CA HIS A 134 -4.20 1.55 2.16
C HIS A 134 -4.87 1.87 3.51
N MET A 135 -4.10 1.60 4.56
CA MET A 135 -4.19 2.28 5.84
C MET A 135 -3.07 3.32 5.96
N GLN A 136 -2.87 3.92 7.14
CA GLN A 136 -1.64 4.67 7.39
C GLN A 136 -0.38 3.76 7.38
N TYR A 137 0.82 4.33 7.28
CA TYR A 137 2.08 3.59 7.14
C TYR A 137 2.67 3.08 8.46
N VAL A 138 2.34 3.75 9.57
CA VAL A 138 2.82 3.45 10.92
C VAL A 138 1.71 3.76 11.92
N TRP A 139 1.63 2.98 12.98
CA TRP A 139 0.69 3.21 14.07
C TRP A 139 1.46 3.59 15.34
N HIS A 140 0.98 4.62 16.03
CA HIS A 140 1.42 5.02 17.36
C HIS A 140 0.33 4.80 18.39
N LYS A 141 0.71 4.69 19.66
CA LYS A 141 -0.24 4.48 20.76
C LYS A 141 -1.38 5.52 20.72
N GLY A 142 -2.63 5.02 20.75
CA GLY A 142 -3.83 5.86 20.74
C GLY A 142 -4.26 6.38 19.36
N ASP A 143 -3.56 6.03 18.28
CA ASP A 143 -3.96 6.39 16.93
C ASP A 143 -5.27 5.69 16.54
N THR A 144 -6.15 6.45 15.88
CA THR A 144 -7.20 5.88 15.03
C THR A 144 -6.54 5.20 13.83
N VAL A 145 -7.02 4.01 13.45
CA VAL A 145 -6.65 3.41 12.16
C VAL A 145 -7.63 3.88 11.09
N TYR A 146 -7.12 4.60 10.09
CA TYR A 146 -7.90 5.02 8.92
C TYR A 146 -7.65 4.01 7.80
N ALA A 147 -8.72 3.52 7.17
CA ALA A 147 -8.63 2.51 6.11
C ALA A 147 -9.49 2.90 4.90
N GLY A 148 -8.86 2.92 3.72
CA GLY A 148 -9.49 3.27 2.47
C GLY A 148 -10.31 2.13 1.87
N ALA A 149 -11.50 2.48 1.40
CA ALA A 149 -12.35 1.65 0.54
C ALA A 149 -12.35 2.27 -0.85
N LEU A 150 -11.43 1.80 -1.69
CA LEU A 150 -11.01 2.47 -2.91
C LEU A 150 -12.14 2.58 -3.96
N PHE A 151 -12.94 1.52 -4.14
CA PHE A 151 -14.09 1.53 -5.06
C PHE A 151 -15.31 2.24 -4.49
N ALA A 152 -15.59 2.06 -3.20
CA ALA A 152 -16.73 2.69 -2.56
C ALA A 152 -16.49 4.18 -2.24
N ALA A 153 -15.26 4.68 -2.45
CA ALA A 153 -14.81 6.03 -2.10
C ALA A 153 -15.14 6.41 -0.65
N ALA A 154 -14.96 5.46 0.27
CA ALA A 154 -15.20 5.62 1.69
C ALA A 154 -13.90 5.49 2.51
N THR A 155 -13.88 6.09 3.69
CA THR A 155 -12.78 5.93 4.67
C THR A 155 -13.37 5.45 5.98
N TYR A 156 -12.92 4.30 6.46
CA TYR A 156 -13.28 3.78 7.79
C TYR A 156 -12.30 4.32 8.83
N ALA A 157 -12.81 4.61 10.03
CA ALA A 157 -12.01 4.96 11.21
C ALA A 157 -12.23 3.92 12.31
N PHE A 158 -11.18 3.17 12.66
CA PHE A 158 -11.23 2.11 13.64
C PHE A 158 -10.53 2.49 14.95
N ASP A 159 -11.09 2.04 16.05
CA ASP A 159 -10.45 2.01 17.37
C ASP A 159 -9.85 0.62 17.58
N VAL A 160 -8.53 0.61 17.84
CA VAL A 160 -7.70 -0.59 18.03
C VAL A 160 -7.08 -0.63 19.43
N SER A 161 -7.53 0.22 20.35
CA SER A 161 -6.99 0.31 21.72
C SER A 161 -7.16 -0.98 22.53
N ALA A 162 -8.13 -1.82 22.16
CA ALA A 162 -8.53 -3.03 22.88
C ALA A 162 -8.32 -4.33 22.05
N LEU A 163 -7.33 -4.34 21.14
CA LEU A 163 -7.02 -5.52 20.34
C LEU A 163 -6.88 -6.79 21.20
N PRO A 164 -7.33 -7.97 20.69
CA PRO A 164 -7.64 -8.24 19.28
C PRO A 164 -9.07 -7.85 18.85
N GLU A 165 -9.88 -7.21 19.71
CA GLU A 165 -11.21 -6.70 19.35
C GLU A 165 -11.13 -5.24 18.84
N LEU A 166 -11.85 -4.94 17.76
CA LEU A 166 -11.91 -3.61 17.15
C LEU A 166 -13.28 -2.97 17.34
N LYS A 167 -13.32 -1.65 17.34
CA LYS A 167 -14.56 -0.85 17.30
C LYS A 167 -14.55 0.11 16.12
N LEU A 168 -15.74 0.49 15.66
CA LEU A 168 -15.90 1.46 14.59
C LEU A 168 -16.04 2.84 15.22
N LYS A 169 -15.13 3.76 14.96
CA LYS A 169 -15.28 5.15 15.41
C LYS A 169 -16.24 5.91 14.50
N GLY A 170 -16.08 5.73 13.20
CA GLY A 170 -16.95 6.28 12.19
C GLY A 170 -16.53 5.92 10.77
N ILE A 171 -17.21 6.53 9.80
CA ILE A 171 -16.98 6.35 8.38
C ILE A 171 -17.24 7.65 7.63
N SER A 172 -16.33 8.02 6.73
CA SER A 172 -16.56 9.05 5.72
C SER A 172 -17.10 8.39 4.45
N LEU A 173 -18.19 8.90 3.92
CA LEU A 173 -18.83 8.44 2.69
C LEU A 173 -18.45 9.35 1.50
N PRO A 174 -18.68 8.91 0.25
CA PRO A 174 -18.42 9.75 -0.94
C PRO A 174 -19.15 11.10 -0.91
N THR A 175 -20.30 11.16 -0.26
CA THR A 175 -21.08 12.39 -0.05
C THR A 175 -20.40 13.40 0.88
N ASN A 176 -19.42 12.96 1.66
CA ASN A 176 -18.63 13.80 2.56
C ASN A 176 -17.38 14.37 1.88
N THR A 177 -16.91 13.75 0.81
CA THR A 177 -15.72 14.15 0.06
C THR A 177 -16.06 14.53 -1.39
N LEU A 178 -17.08 15.35 -1.63
CA LEU A 178 -17.49 15.66 -3.01
C LEU A 178 -16.38 16.25 -3.91
N GLY A 179 -15.35 16.86 -3.32
CA GLY A 179 -14.18 17.39 -4.02
C GLY A 179 -13.04 16.38 -4.24
N GLY A 180 -13.13 15.16 -3.70
CA GLY A 180 -12.15 14.10 -3.84
C GLY A 180 -12.78 12.70 -3.84
N SER A 181 -12.38 11.87 -4.80
CA SER A 181 -12.82 10.48 -4.93
C SER A 181 -11.63 9.52 -4.89
N VAL A 182 -11.87 8.22 -4.71
CA VAL A 182 -10.83 7.18 -4.71
C VAL A 182 -9.76 7.45 -3.61
N PRO A 183 -10.09 7.23 -2.33
CA PRO A 183 -9.13 7.30 -1.25
C PRO A 183 -8.00 6.31 -1.49
N ASP A 184 -6.79 6.73 -1.17
CA ASP A 184 -5.60 5.93 -1.34
C ASP A 184 -4.87 5.77 0.00
N ALA A 185 -4.02 6.73 0.41
CA ALA A 185 -3.13 6.62 1.57
C ALA A 185 -3.42 7.64 2.68
N TYR A 186 -2.92 7.37 3.90
CA TYR A 186 -3.17 8.18 5.09
C TYR A 186 -1.91 8.47 5.90
N TRP A 187 -1.88 9.63 6.55
CA TRP A 187 -0.86 10.00 7.53
C TRP A 187 -1.51 10.61 8.77
N THR A 188 -1.35 9.94 9.91
CA THR A 188 -1.86 10.41 11.22
C THR A 188 -0.92 11.45 11.81
N LEU A 189 -1.48 12.55 12.32
CA LEU A 189 -0.76 13.64 12.98
C LEU A 189 -0.74 13.44 14.50
N LYS A 190 0.16 14.13 15.20
CA LYS A 190 0.29 14.10 16.67
C LYS A 190 -0.97 14.50 17.43
N ASP A 191 -1.86 15.30 16.81
CA ASP A 191 -3.15 15.66 17.39
C ASP A 191 -4.23 14.56 17.21
N GLY A 192 -3.89 13.44 16.54
CA GLY A 192 -4.74 12.30 16.21
C GLY A 192 -5.68 12.53 15.02
N THR A 193 -5.65 13.72 14.39
CA THR A 193 -6.27 13.91 13.08
C THR A 193 -5.40 13.26 12.00
N ALA A 194 -5.93 13.08 10.79
CA ALA A 194 -5.15 12.54 9.69
C ALA A 194 -5.37 13.33 8.41
N TYR A 195 -4.36 13.31 7.54
CA TYR A 195 -4.56 13.62 6.13
C TYR A 195 -4.70 12.31 5.35
N GLY A 196 -5.60 12.30 4.37
CA GLY A 196 -5.73 11.24 3.39
C GLY A 196 -5.63 11.78 1.96
N THR A 197 -4.96 11.04 1.08
CA THR A 197 -4.93 11.33 -0.34
C THR A 197 -6.14 10.70 -1.04
N TYR A 198 -6.76 11.49 -1.89
CA TYR A 198 -7.84 11.06 -2.76
C TYR A 198 -7.37 11.29 -4.19
N MET A 199 -6.98 10.20 -4.86
CA MET A 199 -6.39 10.24 -6.20
C MET A 199 -7.35 10.86 -7.21
N GLY A 200 -8.64 10.60 -7.04
CA GLY A 200 -9.72 11.02 -7.91
C GLY A 200 -10.21 12.43 -7.58
N GLY A 201 -10.57 13.19 -8.62
CA GLY A 201 -11.11 14.54 -8.46
C GLY A 201 -12.58 14.63 -8.06
N PRO A 202 -13.19 15.82 -8.20
CA PRO A 202 -14.59 16.06 -7.89
C PRO A 202 -15.52 15.03 -8.53
N VAL A 203 -16.51 14.55 -7.77
CA VAL A 203 -17.39 13.45 -8.18
C VAL A 203 -18.16 13.79 -9.47
N VAL A 204 -18.59 15.04 -9.61
CA VAL A 204 -19.30 15.54 -10.79
C VAL A 204 -18.33 16.30 -11.71
N PRO A 205 -18.32 16.05 -13.03
CA PRO A 205 -17.50 16.82 -13.96
C PRO A 205 -17.94 18.28 -14.04
N GLY A 206 -16.98 19.19 -14.23
CA GLY A 206 -17.22 20.64 -14.28
C GLY A 206 -16.58 21.39 -13.10
N PRO A 207 -16.94 22.68 -12.91
CA PRO A 207 -16.39 23.49 -11.83
C PRO A 207 -16.87 23.01 -10.46
N TYR A 208 -15.94 22.92 -9.50
CA TYR A 208 -16.19 22.62 -8.10
C TYR A 208 -15.51 23.67 -7.22
N LEU A 209 -16.26 24.23 -6.27
CA LEU A 209 -15.78 25.20 -5.29
C LEU A 209 -15.50 24.50 -3.95
N TYR A 210 -14.24 24.47 -3.54
CA TYR A 210 -13.83 23.99 -2.22
C TYR A 210 -14.12 25.05 -1.14
N ALA A 211 -14.29 24.59 0.10
CA ALA A 211 -14.55 25.47 1.25
C ALA A 211 -13.43 26.49 1.51
N ASN A 212 -12.19 26.16 1.13
CA ASN A 212 -11.03 27.05 1.22
C ASN A 212 -10.98 28.13 0.10
N GLY A 213 -12.00 28.18 -0.78
CA GLY A 213 -12.11 29.14 -1.88
C GLY A 213 -11.49 28.69 -3.20
N GLN A 214 -10.79 27.55 -3.27
CA GLN A 214 -10.30 27.03 -4.54
C GLN A 214 -11.46 26.65 -5.46
N THR A 215 -11.40 27.06 -6.74
CA THR A 215 -12.30 26.57 -7.78
C THR A 215 -11.50 25.81 -8.82
N VAL A 216 -11.86 24.56 -9.07
CA VAL A 216 -11.19 23.72 -10.09
C VAL A 216 -12.22 23.10 -11.02
N VAL A 217 -11.81 22.79 -12.24
CA VAL A 217 -12.64 22.04 -13.18
C VAL A 217 -12.20 20.58 -13.13
N GLY A 218 -13.07 19.70 -12.62
CA GLY A 218 -12.84 18.26 -12.59
C GLY A 218 -13.42 17.54 -13.80
N ASN A 219 -12.87 16.38 -14.16
CA ASN A 219 -13.43 15.50 -15.20
C ASN A 219 -14.28 14.34 -14.63
N GLY A 220 -14.74 14.47 -13.38
CA GLY A 220 -15.67 13.57 -12.69
C GLY A 220 -15.01 12.51 -11.80
N PHE A 221 -15.83 11.64 -11.21
CA PHE A 221 -15.40 10.57 -10.29
C PHE A 221 -14.21 9.75 -10.79
N ALA A 222 -13.24 9.47 -9.91
CA ALA A 222 -12.00 8.79 -10.24
C ALA A 222 -11.16 9.47 -11.35
N GLY A 223 -11.43 10.75 -11.59
CA GLY A 223 -10.73 11.57 -12.57
C GLY A 223 -9.66 12.45 -11.93
N SER A 224 -9.44 13.63 -12.49
CA SER A 224 -8.48 14.64 -12.02
C SER A 224 -9.16 16.02 -11.95
N PRO A 225 -8.62 17.00 -11.20
CA PRO A 225 -7.54 16.87 -10.22
C PRO A 225 -8.03 16.25 -8.90
N GLY A 226 -7.27 15.35 -8.31
CA GLY A 226 -7.51 14.80 -6.97
C GLY A 226 -7.28 15.81 -5.84
N ALA A 227 -7.39 15.34 -4.61
CA ALA A 227 -7.43 16.19 -3.42
C ALA A 227 -6.73 15.60 -2.20
N LEU A 228 -6.33 16.48 -1.29
CA LEU A 228 -5.94 16.18 0.08
C LEU A 228 -7.15 16.41 0.98
N ILE A 229 -7.50 15.41 1.80
CA ILE A 229 -8.64 15.46 2.71
C ILE A 229 -8.13 15.36 4.14
N ARG A 230 -8.62 16.20 5.06
CA ARG A 230 -8.33 16.10 6.49
C ARG A 230 -9.49 15.44 7.23
N PHE A 231 -9.18 14.52 8.12
CA PHE A 231 -10.13 13.80 8.96
C PHE A 231 -9.88 14.06 10.44
N ASP A 232 -10.95 14.15 11.24
CA ASP A 232 -10.84 14.00 12.68
C ASP A 232 -10.67 12.54 13.11
N ARG A 233 -10.48 12.33 14.41
CA ARG A 233 -10.29 11.02 15.04
C ARG A 233 -11.44 10.03 14.81
N ASP A 234 -12.61 10.48 14.39
CA ASP A 234 -13.80 9.65 14.13
C ASP A 234 -14.06 9.48 12.63
N GLY A 235 -13.14 9.94 11.77
CA GLY A 235 -13.27 9.87 10.32
C GLY A 235 -14.20 10.92 9.73
N ARG A 236 -14.54 12.00 10.47
CA ARG A 236 -15.31 13.11 9.91
C ARG A 236 -14.39 14.01 9.10
N VAL A 237 -14.84 14.43 7.92
CA VAL A 237 -14.11 15.35 7.05
C VAL A 237 -14.06 16.73 7.70
N LEU A 238 -12.84 17.22 7.96
CA LEU A 238 -12.55 18.56 8.47
C LEU A 238 -12.30 19.54 7.32
N SER A 239 -11.54 19.13 6.30
CA SER A 239 -11.27 19.96 5.13
C SER A 239 -10.98 19.15 3.87
N GLN A 240 -11.12 19.80 2.72
CA GLN A 240 -10.79 19.27 1.40
C GLN A 240 -10.02 20.35 0.65
N THR A 241 -8.88 19.99 0.06
CA THR A 241 -8.04 20.91 -0.70
C THR A 241 -7.63 20.25 -2.00
N SER A 242 -7.85 20.92 -3.13
CA SER A 242 -7.45 20.38 -4.44
C SER A 242 -5.93 20.32 -4.55
N ALA A 243 -5.43 19.26 -5.16
CA ALA A 243 -4.03 19.14 -5.55
C ALA A 243 -3.70 19.88 -6.84
N ALA A 244 -4.66 20.51 -7.51
CA ALA A 244 -4.42 21.25 -8.75
C ALA A 244 -3.49 22.46 -8.57
N THR A 245 -2.69 22.72 -9.60
CA THR A 245 -1.99 23.99 -9.79
C THR A 245 -2.91 24.98 -10.53
N PRO A 246 -3.00 26.26 -10.12
CA PRO A 246 -3.88 27.23 -10.78
C PRO A 246 -3.56 27.46 -12.27
N GLN A 247 -2.30 27.29 -12.66
CA GLN A 247 -1.80 27.50 -14.01
C GLN A 247 -1.92 26.26 -14.90
N GLY A 248 -2.33 25.12 -14.35
CA GLY A 248 -2.23 23.81 -15.00
C GLY A 248 -0.81 23.23 -14.96
N ASP A 249 -0.73 21.94 -15.25
CA ASP A 249 0.51 21.16 -15.29
C ASP A 249 1.00 20.97 -16.75
N ASN A 250 2.06 20.18 -16.93
CA ASN A 250 2.65 19.96 -18.25
C ASN A 250 1.74 19.08 -19.14
N ALA A 251 1.12 19.70 -20.15
CA ALA A 251 0.23 19.05 -21.11
C ALA A 251 0.81 17.80 -21.80
N LYS A 252 2.13 17.72 -21.97
CA LYS A 252 2.79 16.57 -22.62
C LYS A 252 2.98 15.39 -21.69
N LEU A 253 3.02 15.64 -20.38
CA LEU A 253 3.30 14.63 -19.35
C LEU A 253 2.06 14.25 -18.54
N CYS A 254 1.00 15.06 -18.62
CA CYS A 254 -0.19 14.93 -17.79
C CYS A 254 -1.45 14.78 -18.67
N ALA A 255 -1.70 13.58 -19.17
CA ALA A 255 -2.93 13.29 -19.91
C ALA A 255 -4.14 13.17 -18.95
N ASN A 256 -5.33 13.58 -19.36
CA ASN A 256 -6.56 13.40 -18.58
C ASN A 256 -7.66 12.86 -19.49
N LEU A 257 -8.51 11.95 -18.99
CA LEU A 257 -9.58 11.33 -19.77
C LEU A 257 -10.92 11.35 -19.01
N PRO A 258 -11.95 12.11 -19.46
CA PRO A 258 -11.93 13.09 -20.53
C PRO A 258 -10.91 14.20 -20.30
N GLN A 259 -10.48 14.81 -21.40
CA GLN A 259 -9.50 15.89 -21.40
C GLN A 259 -10.04 17.12 -20.65
N LEU A 260 -9.18 17.71 -19.83
CA LEU A 260 -9.42 18.99 -19.17
C LEU A 260 -8.86 20.14 -20.00
N ALA A 261 -9.46 21.33 -19.88
CA ALA A 261 -8.96 22.54 -20.52
C ALA A 261 -7.58 22.95 -19.98
N GLN A 262 -7.38 22.79 -18.67
CA GLN A 262 -6.07 22.87 -18.03
C GLN A 262 -5.63 21.44 -17.67
N PRO A 263 -4.57 20.91 -18.30
CA PRO A 263 -4.07 19.58 -17.98
C PRO A 263 -3.56 19.54 -16.54
N THR A 264 -3.68 18.39 -15.89
CA THR A 264 -3.17 18.21 -14.53
C THR A 264 -2.64 16.81 -14.30
N CYS A 265 -1.50 16.74 -13.60
CA CYS A 265 -0.95 15.51 -13.04
C CYS A 265 -1.48 15.25 -11.62
N ALA A 266 -2.39 16.08 -11.09
CA ALA A 266 -2.86 15.99 -9.71
C ALA A 266 -3.71 14.74 -9.49
N ASN A 267 -3.07 13.67 -9.07
CA ASN A 267 -3.68 12.42 -8.64
C ASN A 267 -2.89 11.92 -7.42
N PRO A 268 -3.01 12.62 -6.27
CA PRO A 268 -2.17 12.37 -5.10
C PRO A 268 -2.32 10.93 -4.62
N HIS A 269 -1.22 10.27 -4.29
CA HIS A 269 -1.15 8.85 -3.90
C HIS A 269 -0.43 8.72 -2.56
N GLY A 270 0.83 8.28 -2.54
CA GLY A 270 1.61 8.17 -1.30
C GLY A 270 1.72 9.50 -0.55
N ILE A 271 1.76 9.45 0.78
CA ILE A 271 1.68 10.64 1.65
C ILE A 271 2.49 10.48 2.93
N GLN A 272 3.29 11.49 3.28
CA GLN A 272 3.92 11.61 4.60
C GLN A 272 4.06 13.07 5.03
N ALA A 273 4.08 13.33 6.34
CA ALA A 273 4.20 14.68 6.89
C ALA A 273 5.34 14.82 7.90
N ARG A 274 5.99 15.99 7.87
CA ARG A 274 6.94 16.48 8.87
C ARG A 274 6.32 17.66 9.60
N GLU A 275 5.66 17.36 10.71
CA GLU A 275 4.95 18.36 11.50
C GLU A 275 5.87 19.41 12.13
N ASP A 276 7.12 19.05 12.45
CA ASP A 276 8.16 19.96 12.91
C ASP A 276 8.59 20.96 11.83
N LEU A 277 8.39 20.62 10.56
CA LEU A 277 8.66 21.47 9.39
C LEU A 277 7.40 22.12 8.83
N ASN A 278 6.22 21.84 9.39
CA ASN A 278 4.92 22.17 8.82
C ASN A 278 4.82 21.83 7.31
N THR A 279 5.42 20.71 6.91
CA THR A 279 5.49 20.30 5.52
C THR A 279 4.91 18.91 5.35
N LEU A 280 4.12 18.72 4.29
CA LEU A 280 3.60 17.44 3.86
C LEU A 280 4.00 17.20 2.42
N ILE A 281 4.25 15.95 2.05
CA ILE A 281 4.52 15.56 0.67
C ILE A 281 3.50 14.54 0.19
N THR A 282 3.15 14.63 -1.09
CA THR A 282 2.38 13.59 -1.78
C THR A 282 3.01 13.28 -3.12
N SER A 283 3.11 12.01 -3.50
CA SER A 283 3.37 11.63 -4.90
C SER A 283 2.09 11.77 -5.73
N ASP A 284 2.21 11.77 -7.06
CA ASP A 284 1.08 11.51 -7.95
C ASP A 284 1.34 10.21 -8.72
N TYR A 285 0.39 9.26 -8.70
CA TYR A 285 0.57 7.95 -9.33
C TYR A 285 -0.04 7.89 -10.72
N ALA A 286 -1.37 7.96 -10.82
CA ALA A 286 -2.09 7.84 -12.09
C ALA A 286 -3.53 8.36 -11.96
N GLU A 287 -4.16 8.68 -13.08
CA GLU A 287 -5.61 8.98 -13.07
C GLU A 287 -6.43 7.70 -12.82
N PRO A 288 -7.10 7.58 -11.66
CA PRO A 288 -7.51 6.27 -11.13
C PRO A 288 -8.58 5.55 -11.96
N ARG A 289 -9.46 6.27 -12.66
CA ARG A 289 -10.49 5.64 -13.53
C ARG A 289 -9.91 4.72 -14.60
N ASN A 290 -8.66 4.95 -15.01
CA ASN A 290 -7.98 4.14 -16.01
C ASN A 290 -7.27 2.92 -15.37
N ILE A 291 -7.44 2.71 -14.06
CA ILE A 291 -6.98 1.54 -13.30
C ILE A 291 -8.17 0.76 -12.78
N ILE A 292 -9.16 1.45 -12.20
CA ILE A 292 -10.20 0.83 -11.36
C ILE A 292 -11.52 0.53 -12.11
N LEU A 293 -11.71 1.11 -13.30
CA LEU A 293 -12.90 0.91 -14.12
C LEU A 293 -12.60 -0.03 -15.29
N ASP A 294 -13.05 -1.27 -15.19
CA ASP A 294 -13.05 -2.25 -16.29
C ASP A 294 -14.10 -1.83 -17.36
N PRO A 295 -13.86 -2.00 -18.69
CA PRO A 295 -12.68 -2.56 -19.38
C PRO A 295 -11.67 -1.53 -19.89
N VAL A 296 -11.60 -0.34 -19.28
CA VAL A 296 -10.79 0.75 -19.80
C VAL A 296 -9.31 0.47 -19.56
N LYS A 297 -8.65 -0.14 -20.56
CA LYS A 297 -7.19 -0.24 -20.59
C LYS A 297 -6.60 1.13 -20.83
N GLN A 298 -5.50 1.43 -20.14
CA GLN A 298 -4.82 2.72 -20.21
C GLN A 298 -4.30 3.00 -21.63
N PRO A 299 -4.88 3.97 -22.36
CA PRO A 299 -4.51 4.21 -23.75
C PRO A 299 -3.20 5.01 -23.89
N SER A 300 -2.64 5.50 -22.78
CA SER A 300 -1.48 6.39 -22.79
C SER A 300 -0.57 6.17 -21.57
N PRO A 301 0.76 6.11 -21.76
CA PRO A 301 1.71 6.07 -20.65
C PRO A 301 1.70 7.35 -19.81
N TYR A 302 1.24 8.48 -20.37
CA TYR A 302 1.17 9.78 -19.69
C TYR A 302 -0.05 9.95 -18.77
N LEU A 303 -0.85 8.89 -18.61
CA LEU A 303 -1.83 8.80 -17.52
C LEU A 303 -1.16 8.44 -16.19
N ARG A 304 0.07 7.89 -16.23
CA ARG A 304 0.94 7.69 -15.08
C ARG A 304 1.79 8.94 -14.86
N ARG A 305 1.70 9.48 -13.65
CA ARG A 305 2.21 10.81 -13.33
C ARG A 305 3.68 10.73 -12.93
N PRO A 306 4.48 11.75 -13.29
CA PRO A 306 5.88 11.84 -12.89
C PRO A 306 6.09 12.92 -11.82
N THR A 307 5.11 13.21 -10.97
CA THR A 307 5.14 14.39 -10.09
C THR A 307 5.11 14.06 -8.61
N VAL A 308 5.78 14.90 -7.83
CA VAL A 308 5.70 14.97 -6.36
C VAL A 308 5.26 16.38 -5.98
N ARG A 309 4.38 16.48 -5.00
CA ARG A 309 3.81 17.73 -4.49
C ARG A 309 4.26 17.96 -3.06
N THR A 310 4.56 19.21 -2.76
CA THR A 310 4.90 19.67 -1.41
C THR A 310 3.86 20.67 -0.93
N TRP A 311 3.43 20.53 0.31
CA TRP A 311 2.36 21.29 0.92
C TRP A 311 2.85 21.99 2.18
N ASP A 312 2.46 23.24 2.36
CA ASP A 312 2.51 23.93 3.65
C ASP A 312 1.26 23.56 4.45
N ILE A 313 1.48 22.97 5.63
CA ILE A 313 0.42 22.54 6.53
C ILE A 313 0.37 23.39 7.81
N THR A 314 1.01 24.57 7.85
CA THR A 314 1.00 25.47 9.02
C THR A 314 -0.43 25.76 9.50
N ASP A 315 -1.35 25.97 8.56
CA ASP A 315 -2.79 25.88 8.82
C ASP A 315 -3.26 24.47 8.44
N ARG A 316 -3.53 23.63 9.44
CA ARG A 316 -3.87 22.23 9.22
C ARG A 316 -5.20 22.07 8.48
N ASP A 317 -6.15 22.97 8.68
CA ASP A 317 -7.45 22.90 8.00
C ASP A 317 -7.40 23.47 6.58
N ASN A 318 -6.38 24.24 6.23
CA ASN A 318 -6.21 24.81 4.89
C ASN A 318 -4.79 24.56 4.36
N PRO A 319 -4.41 23.29 4.11
CA PRO A 319 -3.11 22.99 3.54
C PRO A 319 -2.95 23.70 2.20
N ARG A 320 -1.76 24.22 1.92
CA ARG A 320 -1.48 24.98 0.69
C ARG A 320 -0.45 24.27 -0.15
N LEU A 321 -0.79 24.00 -1.41
CA LEU A 321 0.18 23.49 -2.37
C LEU A 321 1.29 24.52 -2.56
N ARG A 322 2.52 24.14 -2.23
CA ARG A 322 3.70 25.01 -2.28
C ARG A 322 4.51 24.80 -3.55
N ALA A 323 4.74 23.54 -3.91
CA ALA A 323 5.56 23.18 -5.05
C ALA A 323 5.05 21.90 -5.72
N VAL A 324 5.25 21.81 -7.04
CA VAL A 324 5.07 20.59 -7.83
C VAL A 324 6.39 20.34 -8.56
N SER A 325 7.00 19.21 -8.27
CA SER A 325 8.27 18.78 -8.85
C SER A 325 8.02 17.68 -9.85
N TYR A 326 8.65 17.78 -11.03
CA TYR A 326 8.65 16.71 -12.03
C TYR A 326 9.91 15.87 -11.83
N LEU A 327 9.74 14.58 -11.59
CA LEU A 327 10.83 13.63 -11.58
C LEU A 327 11.41 13.52 -12.98
N GLN A 328 12.73 13.42 -13.06
CA GLN A 328 13.45 13.35 -14.32
C GLN A 328 13.52 11.91 -14.81
N ASP A 329 13.52 11.76 -16.13
CA ASP A 329 13.90 10.52 -16.79
C ASP A 329 15.42 10.29 -16.60
N GLY A 330 15.81 9.02 -16.49
CA GLY A 330 17.17 8.59 -16.25
C GLY A 330 17.80 7.95 -17.51
N PRO A 331 18.92 7.24 -17.35
CA PRO A 331 19.71 6.72 -18.47
C PRO A 331 19.08 5.54 -19.23
N ARG A 332 18.02 4.91 -18.72
CA ARG A 332 17.25 3.85 -19.39
C ARG A 332 16.07 4.38 -20.20
N ALA A 333 15.70 5.65 -20.06
CA ALA A 333 14.54 6.20 -20.73
C ALA A 333 14.60 6.04 -22.26
N ASP A 334 13.55 5.44 -22.82
CA ASP A 334 13.37 5.26 -24.26
C ASP A 334 12.11 6.01 -24.71
N PRO A 335 12.22 7.00 -25.62
CA PRO A 335 11.05 7.67 -26.20
C PRO A 335 10.03 6.74 -26.87
N ALA A 336 10.45 5.54 -27.30
CA ALA A 336 9.55 4.53 -27.87
C ALA A 336 8.77 3.75 -26.79
N ASP A 337 9.27 3.71 -25.56
CA ASP A 337 8.62 3.09 -24.40
C ASP A 337 8.65 4.01 -23.17
N PRO A 338 7.96 5.16 -23.24
CA PRO A 338 7.96 6.14 -22.15
C PRO A 338 7.17 5.66 -20.93
N LEU A 339 6.62 4.44 -20.92
CA LEU A 339 5.95 3.84 -19.78
C LEU A 339 6.96 3.43 -18.69
N HIS A 340 8.12 2.91 -19.11
CA HIS A 340 9.14 2.34 -18.22
C HIS A 340 10.34 3.27 -17.99
N ALA A 341 10.19 4.54 -18.37
CA ALA A 341 11.14 5.59 -17.99
C ALA A 341 11.10 5.83 -16.48
N GLU A 342 12.25 6.17 -15.91
CA GLU A 342 12.52 6.22 -14.47
C GLU A 342 11.56 7.13 -13.72
N SER A 343 11.05 8.19 -14.35
CA SER A 343 10.11 9.14 -13.76
C SER A 343 8.68 8.60 -13.59
N ARG A 344 8.34 7.43 -14.15
CA ARG A 344 6.94 7.09 -14.44
C ARG A 344 6.23 6.40 -13.29
N ALA A 345 5.07 6.97 -12.98
CA ALA A 345 4.11 6.51 -11.98
C ALA A 345 4.72 6.54 -10.59
N VAL A 346 4.84 7.76 -10.08
CA VAL A 346 5.33 8.00 -8.73
C VAL A 346 4.30 7.44 -7.74
N MET A 347 4.61 6.29 -7.16
CA MET A 347 3.65 5.54 -6.35
C MET A 347 3.74 6.00 -4.90
N GLU A 348 4.79 5.59 -4.20
CA GLU A 348 4.99 5.93 -2.80
C GLU A 348 6.06 6.98 -2.58
N THR A 349 5.94 7.69 -1.46
CA THR A 349 6.93 8.67 -1.00
C THR A 349 7.15 8.52 0.49
N THR A 350 8.35 8.86 0.95
CA THR A 350 8.71 8.84 2.37
C THR A 350 9.62 10.00 2.72
N VAL A 351 9.52 10.48 3.96
CA VAL A 351 10.38 11.53 4.49
C VAL A 351 11.55 10.94 5.28
N THR A 352 12.62 11.71 5.41
CA THR A 352 13.59 11.52 6.50
C THR A 352 12.95 11.95 7.82
N ASN A 353 13.41 11.42 8.94
CA ASN A 353 12.74 11.50 10.25
C ASN A 353 13.53 12.30 11.29
N LEU A 354 14.87 12.25 11.25
CA LEU A 354 15.70 12.84 12.27
C LEU A 354 15.70 14.38 12.21
N PRO A 355 15.85 15.05 13.36
CA PRO A 355 16.06 16.50 13.39
C PRO A 355 17.25 16.91 12.50
N GLY A 356 17.05 17.90 11.65
CA GLY A 356 18.06 18.39 10.71
C GLY A 356 18.06 17.68 9.35
N HIS A 357 17.56 16.45 9.26
CA HIS A 357 17.24 15.85 7.97
C HIS A 357 15.90 16.40 7.49
N LYS A 358 15.90 17.06 6.33
CA LYS A 358 14.70 17.63 5.70
C LYS A 358 14.39 16.96 4.36
N GLY A 359 15.09 15.88 4.06
CA GLY A 359 14.98 15.21 2.77
C GLY A 359 13.76 14.31 2.67
N ALA A 360 13.47 13.88 1.46
CA ALA A 360 12.45 12.90 1.15
C ALA A 360 12.84 12.06 -0.06
N PHE A 361 12.23 10.87 -0.15
CA PHE A 361 12.38 9.94 -1.24
C PHE A 361 11.03 9.74 -1.95
N ALA A 362 11.08 9.48 -3.25
CA ALA A 362 9.95 9.13 -4.08
C ALA A 362 10.29 7.89 -4.89
N GLN A 363 9.34 6.96 -5.00
CA GLN A 363 9.47 5.72 -5.74
C GLN A 363 8.59 5.75 -6.98
N THR A 364 9.11 5.20 -8.08
CA THR A 364 8.33 4.99 -9.31
C THR A 364 8.03 3.51 -9.52
N MET A 365 6.76 3.18 -9.75
CA MET A 365 6.31 1.79 -9.91
C MET A 365 6.74 1.22 -11.27
N GLN A 366 6.38 1.88 -12.37
CA GLN A 366 6.76 1.44 -13.71
C GLN A 366 8.17 1.90 -14.07
N GLY A 367 8.60 3.05 -13.55
CA GLY A 367 9.97 3.51 -13.71
C GLY A 367 10.96 2.59 -13.02
N GLY A 368 10.69 2.11 -11.81
CA GLY A 368 11.62 1.26 -11.06
C GLY A 368 12.85 2.02 -10.56
N ALA A 369 12.64 3.25 -10.08
CA ALA A 369 13.69 4.13 -9.60
C ALA A 369 13.33 4.78 -8.25
N VAL A 370 14.36 5.28 -7.56
CA VAL A 370 14.26 6.11 -6.34
C VAL A 370 14.79 7.50 -6.66
N HIS A 371 13.98 8.51 -6.40
CA HIS A 371 14.38 9.91 -6.46
C HIS A 371 14.49 10.49 -5.05
N TYR A 372 15.43 11.40 -4.85
CA TYR A 372 15.70 12.04 -3.56
C TYR A 372 15.73 13.56 -3.70
N THR A 373 15.19 14.26 -2.71
CA THR A 373 15.43 15.69 -2.46
C THR A 373 16.02 15.86 -1.05
N PRO A 374 17.04 16.71 -0.85
CA PRO A 374 17.63 16.92 0.48
C PRO A 374 16.82 17.87 1.37
N ASP A 375 15.91 18.67 0.79
CA ASP A 375 15.12 19.63 1.54
C ASP A 375 13.73 19.83 0.91
N ILE A 376 12.71 19.23 1.53
CA ILE A 376 11.30 19.44 1.17
C ILE A 376 10.79 20.83 1.56
N THR A 377 11.53 21.58 2.38
CA THR A 377 11.19 22.95 2.75
C THR A 377 11.78 23.99 1.79
N ALA A 378 12.47 23.56 0.73
CA ALA A 378 12.89 24.47 -0.33
C ALA A 378 11.68 25.01 -1.12
N PRO A 379 11.71 26.26 -1.63
CA PRO A 379 10.66 26.77 -2.51
C PRO A 379 10.48 25.93 -3.78
N GLU A 380 11.59 25.40 -4.30
CA GLU A 380 11.64 24.49 -5.45
C GLU A 380 12.50 23.28 -5.07
N PRO A 381 11.91 22.24 -4.44
CA PRO A 381 12.65 21.04 -4.07
C PRO A 381 13.29 20.38 -5.29
N ARG A 382 14.61 20.13 -5.22
CA ARG A 382 15.35 19.48 -6.31
C ARG A 382 15.33 17.97 -6.11
N TRP A 383 14.67 17.28 -7.04
CA TRP A 383 14.64 15.81 -7.07
C TRP A 383 15.67 15.25 -8.05
N VAL A 384 16.44 14.26 -7.61
CA VAL A 384 17.47 13.57 -8.40
C VAL A 384 17.28 12.07 -8.24
N GLU A 385 17.38 11.31 -9.33
CA GLU A 385 17.44 9.85 -9.24
C GLU A 385 18.75 9.43 -8.55
N VAL A 386 18.63 8.70 -7.44
CA VAL A 386 19.78 8.27 -6.62
C VAL A 386 19.93 6.75 -6.57
N PHE A 387 18.94 6.01 -7.07
CA PHE A 387 19.01 4.55 -7.14
C PHE A 387 18.03 4.00 -8.19
N ASP A 388 18.42 2.94 -8.89
CA ASP A 388 17.59 2.19 -9.83
C ASP A 388 17.44 0.75 -9.35
N ASP A 389 16.23 0.18 -9.48
CA ASP A 389 15.93 -1.20 -9.04
C ASP A 389 16.82 -2.25 -9.73
N GLY A 390 17.32 -1.96 -10.93
CA GLY A 390 18.26 -2.80 -11.67
C GLY A 390 19.53 -3.15 -10.88
N ALA A 391 19.99 -2.24 -10.02
CA ALA A 391 21.14 -2.43 -9.13
C ALA A 391 20.86 -3.43 -7.99
N ALA A 392 19.60 -3.58 -7.57
CA ALA A 392 19.19 -4.54 -6.53
C ALA A 392 18.77 -5.91 -7.12
N SER A 393 18.35 -5.96 -8.38
CA SER A 393 17.72 -7.14 -8.99
C SER A 393 18.48 -8.45 -8.80
N LYS A 394 19.80 -8.47 -8.98
CA LYS A 394 20.61 -9.69 -8.80
C LYS A 394 20.85 -10.06 -7.34
N ALA A 395 20.80 -9.09 -6.43
CA ALA A 395 20.89 -9.34 -5.00
C ALA A 395 19.59 -9.98 -4.49
N ILE A 396 18.44 -9.61 -5.06
CA ILE A 396 17.15 -10.23 -4.77
C ILE A 396 17.14 -11.68 -5.30
N PHE A 397 17.47 -11.86 -6.57
CA PHE A 397 17.52 -13.19 -7.18
C PHE A 397 18.59 -13.24 -8.27
N ALA A 398 19.54 -14.16 -8.13
CA ALA A 398 20.70 -14.25 -9.03
C ALA A 398 20.32 -14.47 -10.51
N GLY A 399 19.12 -15.03 -10.78
CA GLY A 399 18.61 -15.23 -12.13
C GLY A 399 17.95 -14.02 -12.78
N ASN A 400 17.79 -12.89 -12.07
CA ASN A 400 17.24 -11.67 -12.63
C ASN A 400 18.25 -10.99 -13.59
N ASP A 401 17.72 -10.24 -14.56
CA ASP A 401 18.51 -9.23 -15.26
C ASP A 401 18.76 -8.00 -14.37
N SER A 402 19.50 -7.02 -14.89
CA SER A 402 19.82 -5.78 -14.18
C SER A 402 18.96 -4.60 -14.69
N ASN A 403 17.75 -4.85 -15.19
CA ASN A 403 16.86 -3.77 -15.64
C ASN A 403 15.80 -3.47 -14.57
N GLY A 404 15.78 -2.23 -14.05
CA GLY A 404 14.78 -1.79 -13.06
C GLY A 404 13.42 -1.46 -13.65
N GLY A 405 13.32 -1.16 -14.94
CA GLY A 405 12.06 -0.78 -15.58
C GLY A 405 11.00 -1.86 -15.40
N GLY A 406 9.80 -1.46 -14.96
CA GLY A 406 8.69 -2.37 -14.70
C GLY A 406 8.88 -3.30 -13.49
N SER A 407 9.75 -2.95 -12.53
CA SER A 407 9.92 -3.69 -11.27
C SER A 407 8.66 -3.69 -10.38
N ASN A 408 7.72 -2.79 -10.64
CA ASN A 408 6.45 -2.64 -9.92
C ASN A 408 6.65 -2.45 -8.42
N GLY A 409 7.50 -1.48 -8.05
CA GLY A 409 7.65 -1.08 -6.65
C GLY A 409 6.34 -0.51 -6.10
N GLY A 410 5.83 -1.09 -5.01
CA GLY A 410 4.60 -0.65 -4.35
C GLY A 410 4.76 -0.06 -2.95
N TRP A 411 5.91 -0.23 -2.29
CA TRP A 411 6.15 0.38 -0.99
C TRP A 411 7.60 0.84 -0.79
N ILE A 412 7.75 2.03 -0.21
CA ILE A 412 9.02 2.64 0.20
C ILE A 412 8.86 3.29 1.57
N GLN A 413 9.83 3.08 2.46
CA GLN A 413 9.76 3.69 3.80
C GLN A 413 11.15 3.90 4.40
N THR A 414 11.43 5.14 4.83
CA THR A 414 12.65 5.44 5.58
C THR A 414 12.53 4.86 6.99
N SER A 415 13.59 4.24 7.50
CA SER A 415 13.66 3.81 8.89
C SER A 415 13.59 5.03 9.82
N PRO A 416 12.98 4.93 11.02
CA PRO A 416 12.85 6.09 11.91
C PRO A 416 14.19 6.70 12.35
N ASP A 417 15.27 5.91 12.35
CA ASP A 417 16.64 6.35 12.60
C ASP A 417 17.39 6.87 11.35
N ASP A 418 16.72 6.96 10.19
CA ASP A 418 17.25 7.43 8.91
C ASP A 418 18.49 6.68 8.38
N ARG A 419 18.73 5.46 8.85
CA ARG A 419 19.87 4.65 8.37
C ARG A 419 19.53 3.88 7.10
N PHE A 420 18.28 3.47 6.97
CA PHE A 420 17.83 2.56 5.95
C PHE A 420 16.61 3.09 5.19
N LEU A 421 16.52 2.68 3.93
CA LEU A 421 15.34 2.85 3.08
C LEU A 421 14.85 1.46 2.69
N TYR A 422 13.67 1.09 3.18
CA TYR A 422 13.04 -0.20 2.92
C TYR A 422 12.23 -0.14 1.63
N ARG A 423 12.25 -1.22 0.86
CA ARG A 423 11.49 -1.35 -0.39
C ARG A 423 10.87 -2.72 -0.60
N ALA A 424 9.64 -2.72 -1.12
CA ALA A 424 8.95 -3.89 -1.64
C ALA A 424 8.69 -3.72 -3.15
N ILE A 425 9.11 -4.71 -3.93
CA ILE A 425 8.88 -4.75 -5.38
C ILE A 425 8.24 -6.07 -5.80
N SER A 426 7.20 -6.01 -6.63
CA SER A 426 6.53 -7.23 -7.11
C SER A 426 7.40 -7.97 -8.13
N GLY A 427 8.35 -7.26 -8.74
CA GLY A 427 9.13 -7.73 -9.88
C GLY A 427 8.37 -7.49 -11.19
N ARG A 428 8.89 -8.08 -12.26
CA ARG A 428 8.43 -7.81 -13.62
C ARG A 428 7.85 -9.05 -14.27
N GLY A 429 6.68 -8.91 -14.89
CA GLY A 429 6.04 -9.99 -15.64
C GLY A 429 6.82 -10.31 -16.91
N LYS A 430 6.75 -11.56 -17.38
CA LYS A 430 7.33 -11.95 -18.67
C LYS A 430 6.69 -11.13 -19.80
N GLY A 431 7.50 -10.65 -20.73
CA GLY A 431 7.01 -9.89 -21.87
C GLY A 431 6.73 -8.40 -21.59
N ALA A 432 6.95 -7.90 -20.36
CA ALA A 432 6.56 -6.54 -19.98
C ALA A 432 7.34 -5.47 -20.76
N LEU A 433 8.65 -5.67 -20.97
CA LEU A 433 9.49 -4.79 -21.78
C LEU A 433 9.59 -5.23 -23.26
N GLY A 434 8.68 -6.11 -23.69
CA GLY A 434 8.64 -6.66 -25.05
C GLY A 434 8.76 -8.19 -25.10
N PRO A 435 8.55 -8.83 -26.26
CA PRO A 435 8.28 -10.27 -26.36
C PRO A 435 9.34 -11.22 -25.78
N ASN A 436 10.60 -10.74 -25.65
CA ASN A 436 11.73 -11.53 -25.16
C ASN A 436 12.10 -11.23 -23.71
N ASP A 437 11.37 -10.35 -23.01
CA ASP A 437 11.62 -10.03 -21.61
C ASP A 437 11.37 -11.26 -20.73
N PRO A 438 12.40 -11.79 -20.03
CA PRO A 438 12.28 -12.95 -19.17
C PRO A 438 11.48 -12.68 -17.89
N GLY A 439 11.17 -11.40 -17.62
CA GLY A 439 10.64 -10.94 -16.34
C GLY A 439 11.70 -10.96 -15.24
N ALA A 440 11.29 -10.54 -14.05
CA ALA A 440 12.15 -10.52 -12.87
C ALA A 440 11.37 -10.96 -11.62
N THR A 441 12.04 -11.74 -10.77
CA THR A 441 11.57 -12.07 -9.42
C THR A 441 11.65 -10.83 -8.54
N GLY A 442 10.55 -10.51 -7.86
CA GLY A 442 10.49 -9.45 -6.87
C GLY A 442 10.90 -9.90 -5.48
N GLY A 443 10.80 -9.00 -4.52
CA GLY A 443 11.21 -9.24 -3.14
C GLY A 443 11.27 -7.97 -2.32
N VAL A 444 11.97 -8.07 -1.20
CA VAL A 444 12.24 -6.95 -0.31
C VAL A 444 13.73 -6.66 -0.36
N TYR A 445 14.10 -5.38 -0.40
CA TYR A 445 15.48 -4.97 -0.24
C TYR A 445 15.60 -3.70 0.60
N VAL A 446 16.79 -3.49 1.15
CA VAL A 446 17.14 -2.35 2.00
C VAL A 446 18.31 -1.62 1.41
N LEU A 447 18.21 -0.29 1.31
CA LEU A 447 19.33 0.58 0.99
C LEU A 447 19.88 1.20 2.27
N ASN A 448 21.20 1.22 2.43
CA ASN A 448 21.86 2.12 3.36
C ASN A 448 21.92 3.52 2.72
N ILE A 449 21.36 4.51 3.42
CA ILE A 449 21.26 5.91 2.96
C ILE A 449 22.09 6.88 3.79
N GLU A 450 22.84 6.40 4.79
CA GLU A 450 23.55 7.24 5.76
C GLU A 450 24.53 8.22 5.09
N LYS A 451 25.25 7.75 4.07
CA LYS A 451 26.21 8.60 3.33
C LYS A 451 25.51 9.69 2.51
N LEU A 452 24.39 9.36 1.88
CA LEU A 452 23.59 10.31 1.12
C LEU A 452 23.08 11.42 2.04
N LEU A 453 22.51 11.05 3.20
CA LEU A 453 21.99 12.01 4.16
C LEU A 453 23.09 12.84 4.81
N ALA A 454 24.24 12.24 5.13
CA ALA A 454 25.40 12.94 5.68
C ALA A 454 25.97 14.00 4.71
N ALA A 455 25.80 13.83 3.40
CA ALA A 455 26.20 14.83 2.41
C ALA A 455 25.25 16.05 2.36
N GLY A 456 24.06 15.95 2.96
CA GLY A 456 23.08 17.03 3.05
C GLY A 456 22.71 17.61 1.69
N THR A 457 22.63 18.93 1.58
CA THR A 457 22.33 19.61 0.31
C THR A 457 23.47 19.57 -0.71
N ASP A 458 24.67 19.17 -0.29
CA ASP A 458 25.86 19.11 -1.14
C ASP A 458 26.08 17.72 -1.77
N PHE A 459 25.14 16.79 -1.61
CA PHE A 459 25.20 15.46 -2.21
C PHE A 459 25.50 15.49 -3.72
N LYS A 460 26.21 14.46 -4.17
CA LYS A 460 26.69 14.29 -5.55
C LYS A 460 26.01 13.14 -6.27
N CYS A 461 25.52 12.14 -5.53
CA CYS A 461 24.87 10.97 -6.09
C CYS A 461 23.84 11.33 -7.17
N ARG A 462 23.99 10.69 -8.33
CA ARG A 462 23.05 10.74 -9.44
C ARG A 462 23.20 9.47 -10.25
N ILE A 463 22.09 8.90 -10.69
CA ILE A 463 22.13 7.82 -11.68
C ILE A 463 22.04 8.48 -13.06
N ASP A 464 23.14 8.49 -13.81
CA ASP A 464 23.20 9.16 -15.11
C ASP A 464 23.81 8.32 -16.24
N THR A 465 24.26 7.11 -15.93
CA THR A 465 24.65 6.12 -16.92
C THR A 465 23.86 4.81 -16.79
N LEU A 466 23.73 4.09 -17.90
CA LEU A 466 23.12 2.76 -17.89
C LEU A 466 23.88 1.79 -16.97
N ALA A 467 25.20 1.95 -16.84
CA ALA A 467 26.02 1.14 -15.96
C ALA A 467 25.65 1.37 -14.48
N GLU A 468 25.38 2.61 -14.08
CA GLU A 468 24.93 2.92 -12.72
C GLU A 468 23.52 2.41 -12.45
N ALA A 469 22.60 2.54 -13.41
CA ALA A 469 21.26 1.96 -13.27
C ALA A 469 21.31 0.43 -13.04
N GLN A 470 22.29 -0.25 -13.64
CA GLN A 470 22.44 -1.70 -13.55
C GLN A 470 23.23 -2.18 -12.33
N ASN A 471 24.12 -1.34 -11.77
CA ASN A 471 25.12 -1.77 -10.78
C ASN A 471 25.21 -0.89 -9.53
N GLY A 472 24.46 0.21 -9.46
CA GLY A 472 24.53 1.23 -8.42
C GLY A 472 25.34 2.46 -8.87
N GLY A 473 25.04 3.62 -8.28
CA GLY A 473 25.69 4.89 -8.60
C GLY A 473 27.19 4.91 -8.31
N ALA A 474 27.96 5.67 -9.10
CA ALA A 474 29.41 5.71 -8.97
C ALA A 474 29.89 6.63 -7.84
N GLU A 475 29.09 7.61 -7.42
CA GLU A 475 29.47 8.53 -6.35
C GLU A 475 29.48 7.86 -4.97
N ALA A 476 30.41 8.30 -4.12
CA ALA A 476 30.66 7.70 -2.81
C ALA A 476 29.51 7.86 -1.81
N ASP A 477 28.61 8.81 -2.06
CA ASP A 477 27.42 9.10 -1.25
C ASP A 477 26.14 8.44 -1.80
N CYS A 478 26.22 7.68 -2.89
CA CYS A 478 25.06 6.95 -3.39
C CYS A 478 24.59 5.87 -2.42
N PRO A 479 23.25 5.66 -2.31
CA PRO A 479 22.70 4.53 -1.58
C PRO A 479 23.27 3.20 -2.04
N THR A 480 23.50 2.29 -1.09
CA THR A 480 24.01 0.93 -1.38
C THR A 480 23.07 -0.12 -0.84
N VAL A 481 22.93 -1.25 -1.56
CA VAL A 481 22.13 -2.38 -1.08
C VAL A 481 22.76 -2.99 0.18
N ALA A 482 22.07 -2.85 1.32
CA ALA A 482 22.47 -3.42 2.60
C ALA A 482 22.01 -4.89 2.74
N GLY A 483 20.85 -5.20 2.17
CA GLY A 483 20.27 -6.54 2.18
C GLY A 483 19.17 -6.68 1.15
N ALA A 484 18.94 -7.91 0.69
CA ALA A 484 17.87 -8.25 -0.24
C ALA A 484 17.41 -9.68 0.04
N VAL A 485 16.12 -9.94 -0.13
CA VAL A 485 15.55 -11.28 -0.03
C VAL A 485 14.41 -11.44 -1.04
N PRO A 486 14.38 -12.54 -1.82
CA PRO A 486 13.27 -12.80 -2.72
C PRO A 486 12.06 -13.28 -1.94
N ILE A 487 10.88 -12.87 -2.38
CA ILE A 487 9.62 -13.53 -2.04
C ILE A 487 9.20 -14.32 -3.30
N ASN A 488 8.81 -15.58 -3.13
CA ASN A 488 8.52 -16.49 -4.25
C ASN A 488 9.66 -16.60 -5.28
N ALA A 489 10.85 -16.94 -4.80
CA ALA A 489 12.08 -16.99 -5.59
C ALA A 489 11.93 -17.75 -6.92
N GLY A 490 12.43 -17.16 -8.02
CA GLY A 490 12.38 -17.74 -9.37
C GLY A 490 11.05 -17.59 -10.10
N THR A 491 10.04 -16.97 -9.47
CA THR A 491 8.76 -16.66 -10.09
C THR A 491 8.71 -15.17 -10.45
N PRO A 492 8.62 -14.80 -11.75
CA PRO A 492 8.50 -13.40 -12.15
C PRO A 492 7.18 -12.76 -11.68
N ALA A 493 7.21 -11.48 -11.32
CA ALA A 493 6.05 -10.72 -10.85
C ALA A 493 5.29 -11.33 -9.65
N ALA A 494 5.98 -12.08 -8.78
CA ALA A 494 5.40 -12.73 -7.61
C ALA A 494 5.97 -12.22 -6.28
N GLY A 495 6.72 -11.12 -6.29
CA GLY A 495 7.18 -10.43 -5.10
C GLY A 495 6.07 -9.61 -4.43
N PRO A 496 6.33 -9.00 -3.26
CA PRO A 496 5.36 -8.18 -2.56
C PRO A 496 5.08 -6.88 -3.30
N HIS A 497 3.87 -6.35 -3.11
CA HIS A 497 3.50 -5.02 -3.55
C HIS A 497 3.60 -4.02 -2.39
N TRP A 498 3.04 -4.35 -1.23
CA TRP A 498 2.99 -3.48 -0.06
C TRP A 498 3.93 -3.95 1.06
N GLY A 499 4.14 -3.08 2.06
CA GLY A 499 4.83 -3.42 3.28
C GLY A 499 4.50 -2.52 4.47
N ALA A 500 4.96 -2.94 5.65
CA ALA A 500 4.97 -2.15 6.87
C ALA A 500 6.15 -2.57 7.75
N TYR A 501 6.80 -1.62 8.41
CA TYR A 501 7.79 -1.96 9.43
C TYR A 501 7.15 -2.18 10.80
N ASP A 502 7.82 -2.95 11.64
CA ASP A 502 7.48 -3.12 13.05
C ASP A 502 8.24 -2.10 13.90
N ASN A 503 7.53 -1.07 14.37
CA ASN A 503 8.07 -0.04 15.25
C ASN A 503 7.99 -0.39 16.74
N PHE A 504 7.75 -1.65 17.12
CA PHE A 504 7.62 -2.02 18.54
C PHE A 504 8.63 -3.07 18.98
N GLU A 505 9.23 -2.87 20.15
CA GLU A 505 10.06 -3.86 20.83
C GLU A 505 9.58 -4.10 22.26
N LEU A 506 9.73 -5.32 22.76
CA LEU A 506 9.35 -5.65 24.14
C LEU A 506 10.48 -5.20 25.08
N GLY A 507 10.17 -4.28 25.99
CA GLY A 507 11.10 -3.78 27.00
C GLY A 507 11.24 -4.72 28.19
N GLU A 508 12.28 -4.49 29.00
CA GLU A 508 12.53 -5.25 30.24
C GLU A 508 11.41 -5.07 31.29
N ASP A 509 10.65 -3.97 31.20
CA ASP A 509 9.47 -3.73 32.04
C ASP A 509 8.24 -4.57 31.63
N GLY A 510 8.40 -5.36 30.56
CA GLY A 510 7.39 -6.24 30.00
C GLY A 510 6.36 -5.56 29.12
N PHE A 511 6.49 -4.25 28.82
CA PHE A 511 5.62 -3.51 27.88
C PHE A 511 6.29 -3.37 26.52
N TYR A 512 5.50 -3.17 25.47
CA TYR A 512 6.06 -2.73 24.19
C TYR A 512 6.40 -1.25 24.23
N HIS A 513 7.50 -0.89 23.59
CA HIS A 513 7.98 0.47 23.41
C HIS A 513 8.21 0.72 21.93
N GLU A 514 8.03 1.96 21.49
CA GLU A 514 8.40 2.33 20.14
C GLU A 514 9.92 2.29 19.95
N THR A 515 10.37 1.71 18.84
CA THR A 515 11.80 1.59 18.50
C THR A 515 12.12 2.37 17.23
N SER A 516 13.28 3.01 17.20
CA SER A 516 13.75 3.70 16.00
C SER A 516 14.46 2.80 14.99
N SER A 517 14.73 1.55 15.36
CA SER A 517 15.48 0.59 14.53
C SER A 517 14.67 -0.69 14.31
N PRO A 518 13.63 -0.65 13.46
CA PRO A 518 12.78 -1.80 13.16
C PRO A 518 13.56 -3.06 12.81
N ARG A 519 13.09 -4.19 13.34
CA ARG A 519 13.70 -5.52 13.14
C ARG A 519 12.88 -6.45 12.26
N ARG A 520 11.66 -6.04 11.91
CA ARG A 520 10.74 -6.84 11.11
C ARG A 520 9.98 -5.95 10.14
N LEU A 521 9.74 -6.49 8.96
CA LEU A 521 8.88 -5.92 7.93
C LEU A 521 7.79 -6.96 7.64
N ALA A 522 6.53 -6.56 7.66
CA ALA A 522 5.47 -7.34 7.04
C ALA A 522 5.35 -6.90 5.58
N VAL A 523 5.09 -7.84 4.68
CA VAL A 523 4.88 -7.55 3.25
C VAL A 523 3.78 -8.42 2.68
N SER A 524 2.96 -7.83 1.82
CA SER A 524 1.85 -8.51 1.16
C SER A 524 1.92 -8.37 -0.36
N ASN A 525 1.30 -9.30 -1.07
CA ASN A 525 1.30 -9.34 -2.52
C ASN A 525 -0.11 -9.34 -3.09
N TYR A 526 -0.60 -8.13 -3.29
CA TYR A 526 -1.82 -7.76 -3.99
C TYR A 526 -1.66 -6.30 -4.41
N PHE A 527 -2.14 -5.91 -5.60
CA PHE A 527 -2.13 -4.50 -5.99
C PHE A 527 -3.54 -3.92 -5.99
N VAL A 528 -4.31 -4.15 -7.03
CA VAL A 528 -5.70 -3.67 -7.08
C VAL A 528 -6.44 -4.51 -8.09
N ALA A 529 -7.68 -4.85 -7.77
CA ALA A 529 -8.54 -5.59 -8.68
C ALA A 529 -8.66 -4.82 -10.00
N ARG A 530 -8.89 -5.55 -11.09
CA ARG A 530 -9.06 -5.01 -12.46
C ARG A 530 -7.79 -4.41 -13.10
N SER A 531 -6.68 -4.26 -12.37
CA SER A 531 -5.38 -3.87 -12.96
C SER A 531 -4.68 -5.00 -13.74
N GLY A 532 -4.99 -6.25 -13.39
CA GLY A 532 -4.31 -7.44 -13.89
C GLY A 532 -3.08 -7.87 -13.07
N LEU A 533 -2.74 -7.13 -12.00
CA LEU A 533 -1.72 -7.51 -11.01
C LEU A 533 -2.40 -8.03 -9.73
N ASP A 534 -2.74 -9.32 -9.73
CA ASP A 534 -3.47 -9.97 -8.63
C ASP A 534 -2.50 -10.39 -7.49
N GLY A 535 -1.31 -10.89 -7.82
CA GLY A 535 -0.36 -11.38 -6.82
C GLY A 535 -0.70 -12.80 -6.34
N ASP A 536 -0.09 -13.23 -5.23
CA ASP A 536 -0.31 -14.55 -4.61
C ASP A 536 -1.12 -14.49 -3.31
N HIS A 537 -1.54 -13.28 -2.90
CA HIS A 537 -2.35 -13.00 -1.70
C HIS A 537 -1.74 -13.57 -0.42
N LYS A 538 -0.42 -13.55 -0.30
CA LYS A 538 0.29 -13.95 0.93
C LYS A 538 0.82 -12.76 1.70
N VAL A 539 0.76 -12.84 3.02
CA VAL A 539 1.43 -11.92 3.94
C VAL A 539 2.64 -12.64 4.54
N ASN A 540 3.83 -12.10 4.36
CA ASN A 540 5.09 -12.62 4.88
C ASN A 540 5.70 -11.67 5.90
N VAL A 541 6.52 -12.18 6.82
CA VAL A 541 7.38 -11.38 7.68
C VAL A 541 8.83 -11.56 7.23
N VAL A 542 9.56 -10.46 7.12
CA VAL A 542 10.99 -10.41 6.82
C VAL A 542 11.71 -9.81 8.03
N LYS A 543 12.75 -10.48 8.52
CA LYS A 543 13.62 -9.98 9.59
C LYS A 543 14.72 -9.09 9.02
N VAL A 544 15.03 -8.01 9.74
CA VAL A 544 16.06 -7.02 9.40
C VAL A 544 17.16 -7.04 10.47
N ALA A 545 18.35 -7.45 10.07
CA ALA A 545 19.53 -7.44 10.93
C ALA A 545 20.05 -6.01 11.18
N PRO A 546 20.91 -5.77 12.20
CA PRO A 546 21.49 -4.45 12.48
C PRO A 546 22.26 -3.80 11.34
N ASP A 547 22.81 -4.62 10.44
CA ASP A 547 23.53 -4.21 9.24
C ASP A 547 22.62 -4.12 7.99
N GLY A 548 21.31 -4.30 8.14
CA GLY A 548 20.32 -4.22 7.06
C GLY A 548 20.12 -5.52 6.28
N LYS A 549 20.82 -6.62 6.63
CA LYS A 549 20.59 -7.92 5.99
C LYS A 549 19.18 -8.42 6.25
N LEU A 550 18.60 -9.07 5.23
CA LEU A 550 17.23 -9.55 5.23
C LEU A 550 17.16 -11.08 5.24
N THR A 551 16.18 -11.61 5.97
CA THR A 551 15.80 -13.04 5.90
C THR A 551 14.29 -13.17 6.05
N VAL A 552 13.63 -14.04 5.26
CA VAL A 552 12.22 -14.38 5.48
C VAL A 552 12.06 -15.12 6.81
N ASP A 553 11.14 -14.70 7.65
CA ASP A 553 10.78 -15.36 8.89
C ASP A 553 10.20 -16.75 8.61
N GLN A 554 10.95 -17.79 8.95
CA GLN A 554 10.55 -19.17 8.71
C GLN A 554 9.53 -19.68 9.73
N ASP A 555 9.28 -18.97 10.81
CA ASP A 555 8.36 -19.40 11.87
C ASP A 555 6.96 -18.78 11.71
N PHE A 556 6.85 -17.70 10.95
CA PHE A 556 5.57 -17.09 10.59
C PHE A 556 4.87 -17.92 9.51
N ARG A 557 4.03 -18.88 9.95
CA ARG A 557 3.44 -19.91 9.10
C ARG A 557 1.93 -19.95 9.15
N ASP A 558 1.32 -20.14 7.99
CA ASP A 558 -0.12 -20.36 7.82
C ASP A 558 -0.62 -21.56 8.65
N GLU A 559 -1.76 -21.39 9.32
CA GLU A 559 -2.40 -22.37 10.18
C GLU A 559 -2.98 -23.60 9.47
N PHE A 560 -3.26 -23.51 8.17
CA PHE A 560 -3.87 -24.61 7.42
C PHE A 560 -2.83 -25.40 6.64
N SER A 561 -1.93 -24.69 5.96
CA SER A 561 -0.93 -25.29 5.08
C SER A 561 0.42 -25.53 5.75
N GLY A 562 0.72 -24.85 6.87
CA GLY A 562 2.04 -24.88 7.50
C GLY A 562 3.15 -24.23 6.67
N GLN A 563 2.80 -23.63 5.53
CA GLN A 563 3.76 -22.91 4.68
C GLN A 563 4.15 -21.58 5.32
N VAL A 564 5.33 -21.08 4.94
CA VAL A 564 5.79 -19.74 5.32
C VAL A 564 4.87 -18.68 4.70
N GLY A 565 4.52 -17.67 5.50
CA GLY A 565 3.56 -16.64 5.17
C GLY A 565 2.11 -17.09 5.36
N ILE A 566 1.23 -16.14 5.66
CA ILE A 566 -0.21 -16.36 5.86
C ILE A 566 -0.91 -16.26 4.51
N ASN A 567 -1.56 -17.34 4.08
CA ASN A 567 -2.17 -17.40 2.76
C ASN A 567 -3.63 -16.96 2.81
N PHE A 568 -3.99 -15.88 2.13
CA PHE A 568 -5.38 -15.40 2.06
C PHE A 568 -6.20 -16.12 0.98
N ASN A 569 -5.58 -16.93 0.12
CA ASN A 569 -6.29 -17.88 -0.75
C ASN A 569 -6.73 -19.13 0.04
N ARG A 570 -7.72 -18.96 0.92
CA ARG A 570 -8.25 -20.02 1.80
C ARG A 570 -9.77 -20.12 1.69
N ARG A 571 -10.33 -21.26 2.11
CA ARG A 571 -11.80 -21.49 2.06
C ARG A 571 -12.52 -20.85 3.25
N ASP A 572 -11.95 -21.03 4.44
CA ASP A 572 -12.60 -20.76 5.71
C ASP A 572 -11.90 -19.60 6.42
N TRP A 573 -12.70 -18.71 7.00
CA TRP A 573 -12.30 -17.62 7.89
C TRP A 573 -13.08 -17.70 9.21
N PRO A 574 -12.64 -17.00 10.28
CA PRO A 574 -13.43 -16.89 11.50
C PRO A 574 -14.85 -16.36 11.26
N HIS A 575 -15.05 -15.51 10.25
CA HIS A 575 -16.36 -14.97 9.89
C HIS A 575 -17.21 -15.87 8.96
N GLY A 576 -16.67 -16.99 8.47
CA GLY A 576 -17.39 -17.94 7.63
C GLY A 576 -16.58 -18.43 6.43
N ALA A 577 -17.19 -19.30 5.63
CA ALA A 577 -16.58 -19.89 4.43
C ALA A 577 -16.77 -18.99 3.19
N PHE A 578 -16.25 -17.77 3.24
CA PHE A 578 -16.38 -16.77 2.16
C PHE A 578 -15.32 -16.91 1.05
N GLY A 579 -14.34 -17.80 1.22
CA GLY A 579 -13.34 -18.08 0.19
C GLY A 579 -12.14 -17.13 0.23
N ASN A 580 -11.52 -16.92 -0.92
CA ASN A 580 -10.26 -16.18 -1.02
C ASN A 580 -10.46 -14.71 -0.64
N ALA A 581 -9.44 -14.15 -0.01
CA ALA A 581 -9.34 -12.72 0.24
C ALA A 581 -8.03 -12.14 -0.31
N LYS A 582 -7.98 -10.82 -0.41
CA LYS A 582 -6.94 -10.03 -1.06
C LYS A 582 -6.34 -9.05 -0.05
N PRO A 583 -5.21 -9.37 0.58
CA PRO A 583 -4.57 -8.52 1.59
C PRO A 583 -3.79 -7.40 0.91
N HIS A 584 -4.14 -6.14 1.17
CA HIS A 584 -3.46 -5.00 0.55
C HIS A 584 -2.54 -4.26 1.49
N SER A 585 -3.07 -3.75 2.61
CA SER A 585 -2.28 -2.95 3.56
C SER A 585 -2.22 -3.62 4.92
N GLU A 586 -1.07 -3.51 5.56
CA GLU A 586 -0.85 -4.05 6.90
C GLU A 586 -0.21 -3.04 7.85
N LEU A 587 -0.43 -3.24 9.15
CA LEU A 587 0.09 -2.41 10.24
C LEU A 587 0.43 -3.26 11.46
N PHE A 588 1.61 -3.04 12.04
CA PHE A 588 1.92 -3.56 13.38
C PHE A 588 1.25 -2.68 14.43
N VAL A 589 0.50 -3.30 15.33
CA VAL A 589 -0.29 -2.60 16.36
C VAL A 589 -0.19 -3.34 17.69
N VAL A 590 -0.18 -2.60 18.79
CA VAL A 590 -0.23 -3.12 20.16
C VAL A 590 -1.46 -2.54 20.85
N ALA A 591 -2.13 -3.30 21.71
CA ALA A 591 -3.23 -2.75 22.50
C ALA A 591 -2.72 -1.62 23.41
N ASP A 592 -3.50 -0.55 23.64
CA ASP A 592 -3.04 0.63 24.39
C ASP A 592 -2.57 0.30 25.82
N ALA A 593 -3.15 -0.75 26.42
CA ALA A 593 -2.78 -1.24 27.74
C ALA A 593 -1.40 -1.95 27.77
N ASP A 594 -0.88 -2.33 26.60
CA ASP A 594 0.32 -3.15 26.44
C ASP A 594 1.54 -2.39 25.90
N VAL A 595 1.35 -1.12 25.50
CA VAL A 595 2.40 -0.21 25.01
C VAL A 595 2.60 0.96 25.98
N LYS A 596 3.83 1.45 26.13
CA LYS A 596 4.15 2.63 26.96
C LYS A 596 4.87 3.72 26.21
#